data_AF-A0A1H0YVU3-F1
#
_entry.id   AF-A0A1H0YVU3-F1
#
_cell.length_a   1.000
_cell.length_b   1.000
_cell.length_c   1.000
_cell.angle_alpha   90.00
_cell.angle_beta   90.00
_cell.angle_gamma   90.00
#
_symmetry.space_group_name_H-M   'P 1'
#
loop_
_entity.id
_entity.type
_entity.pdbx_description
1 polymer ?
#
loop_
_entity_poly.entity_id
_entity_poly.type
_entity_poly.pdbx_seq_one_letter_code
_entity_poly.pdbx_strand_id
1 'polypeptide(L)'
;MNGESAESAESAVGPDVSDVAADLSIPDDADEAEAAAIAAAVAAHIRDGELAAAAAAAEGGEETWDGKRWTFAGRLEGVSGRSARVPNGAPTNAWTAASRADRF
;
A
#
# COMPACT_ATOMS: atom_id res chain seq x y z
N MET A 1 22.62 -18.06 -29.53
CA MET A 1 21.99 -18.80 -28.42
C MET A 1 22.76 -18.51 -27.14
N ASN A 2 22.07 -18.58 -25.99
CA ASN A 2 22.34 -17.99 -24.66
C ASN A 2 21.71 -16.58 -24.55
N GLY A 3 20.52 -16.36 -23.99
CA GLY A 3 19.71 -17.21 -23.11
C GLY A 3 20.05 -16.95 -21.65
N GLU A 4 19.65 -15.81 -21.12
CA GLU A 4 19.49 -15.56 -19.69
C GLU A 4 18.29 -14.62 -19.51
N SER A 5 17.42 -15.09 -18.64
CA SER A 5 16.02 -14.74 -18.52
C SER A 5 15.81 -13.33 -17.99
N ALA A 6 14.79 -12.68 -18.50
CA ALA A 6 14.17 -11.56 -17.80
C ALA A 6 13.64 -12.09 -16.46
N GLU A 7 14.36 -11.83 -15.37
CA GLU A 7 13.81 -11.97 -14.03
C GLU A 7 12.85 -10.81 -13.84
N SER A 8 11.59 -11.12 -14.11
CA SER A 8 10.42 -10.29 -13.90
C SER A 8 10.57 -9.50 -12.61
N ALA A 9 10.50 -8.17 -12.73
CA ALA A 9 10.19 -7.32 -11.60
C ALA A 9 8.91 -7.90 -10.98
N GLU A 10 9.01 -8.45 -9.77
CA GLU A 10 7.85 -8.81 -8.95
C GLU A 10 7.05 -7.52 -8.79
N SER A 11 6.06 -7.39 -9.67
CA SER A 11 4.96 -6.45 -9.57
C SER A 11 4.50 -6.52 -8.13
N ALA A 12 4.38 -5.40 -7.43
CA ALA A 12 3.74 -5.39 -6.12
C ALA A 12 2.34 -5.99 -6.32
N VAL A 13 2.19 -7.28 -6.01
CA VAL A 13 0.97 -8.04 -6.28
C VAL A 13 -0.01 -7.55 -5.23
N GLY A 14 -0.85 -6.59 -5.62
CA GLY A 14 -2.08 -6.34 -4.87
C GLY A 14 -2.85 -7.66 -4.76
N PRO A 15 -3.74 -7.79 -3.75
CA PRO A 15 -4.50 -9.03 -3.60
C PRO A 15 -5.15 -9.42 -4.93
N ASP A 16 -5.00 -10.69 -5.32
CA ASP A 16 -5.65 -11.17 -6.54
C ASP A 16 -7.16 -11.04 -6.37
N VAL A 17 -7.87 -10.70 -7.45
CA VAL A 17 -9.34 -10.56 -7.40
C VAL A 17 -10.01 -11.85 -6.94
N SER A 18 -9.42 -13.02 -7.19
CA SER A 18 -9.92 -14.32 -6.74
C SER A 18 -9.76 -14.49 -5.23
N ASP A 19 -8.67 -13.99 -4.64
CA ASP A 19 -8.46 -14.00 -3.19
C ASP A 19 -9.50 -13.10 -2.50
N VAL A 20 -9.72 -11.89 -3.03
CA VAL A 20 -10.73 -10.97 -2.50
C VAL A 20 -12.14 -11.56 -2.61
N ALA A 21 -12.46 -12.21 -3.73
CA ALA A 21 -13.75 -12.88 -3.90
C ALA A 21 -13.94 -14.06 -2.94
N ALA A 22 -12.87 -14.79 -2.60
CA ALA A 22 -12.94 -15.89 -1.64
C ALA A 22 -13.26 -15.43 -0.20
N ASP A 23 -12.86 -14.21 0.16
CA ASP A 23 -13.19 -13.59 1.45
C ASP A 23 -14.60 -12.97 1.50
N LEU A 24 -15.27 -12.79 0.35
CA LEU A 24 -16.60 -12.19 0.26
C LEU A 24 -17.69 -13.25 0.36
N SER A 25 -18.53 -13.12 1.39
CA SER A 25 -19.75 -13.94 1.53
C SER A 25 -20.91 -13.26 0.80
N ILE A 26 -21.22 -13.71 -0.43
CA ILE A 26 -22.37 -13.26 -1.21
C ILE A 26 -23.36 -14.43 -1.35
N PRO A 27 -24.65 -14.26 -1.00
CA PRO A 27 -25.66 -15.29 -1.23
C PRO A 27 -25.93 -15.49 -2.72
N ASP A 28 -26.00 -16.75 -3.16
CA ASP A 28 -26.28 -17.12 -4.56
C ASP A 28 -27.70 -16.74 -5.02
N ASP A 29 -28.67 -16.69 -4.10
CA ASP A 29 -30.10 -16.47 -4.39
C ASP A 29 -30.61 -15.11 -3.88
N ALA A 30 -29.76 -14.08 -3.89
CA ALA A 30 -30.14 -12.74 -3.45
C ALA A 30 -31.34 -12.20 -4.26
N ASP A 31 -32.39 -11.78 -3.56
CA ASP A 31 -33.51 -11.11 -4.21
C ASP A 31 -33.16 -9.67 -4.62
N GLU A 32 -34.05 -8.98 -5.33
CA GLU A 32 -33.80 -7.62 -5.82
C GLU A 32 -33.52 -6.61 -4.69
N ALA A 33 -34.15 -6.76 -3.54
CA ALA A 33 -33.96 -5.88 -2.40
C ALA A 33 -32.61 -6.15 -1.72
N GLU A 34 -32.25 -7.43 -1.58
CA GLU A 34 -30.95 -7.84 -1.04
C GLU A 34 -29.80 -7.42 -1.97
N ALA A 35 -29.95 -7.62 -3.28
CA ALA A 35 -28.99 -7.17 -4.28
C ALA A 35 -28.80 -5.64 -4.23
N ALA A 36 -29.89 -4.89 -4.08
CA ALA A 36 -29.82 -3.44 -3.89
C ALA A 36 -29.09 -3.05 -2.59
N ALA A 37 -29.30 -3.78 -1.50
CA ALA A 37 -28.61 -3.54 -0.23
C ALA A 37 -27.10 -3.81 -0.34
N ILE A 38 -26.70 -4.89 -1.03
CA ILE A 38 -25.29 -5.21 -1.29
C ILE A 38 -24.66 -4.10 -2.14
N ALA A 39 -25.32 -3.67 -3.22
CA ALA A 39 -24.83 -2.58 -4.08
C ALA A 39 -24.67 -1.27 -3.30
N ALA A 40 -25.62 -0.94 -2.41
CA ALA A 40 -25.55 0.24 -1.57
C ALA A 40 -24.37 0.17 -0.58
N ALA A 41 -24.11 -0.98 0.03
CA ALA A 41 -22.98 -1.17 0.94
C ALA A 41 -21.64 -1.00 0.22
N VAL A 42 -21.49 -1.55 -0.99
CA VAL A 42 -20.29 -1.38 -1.82
C VAL A 42 -20.09 0.09 -2.22
N ALA A 43 -21.16 0.76 -2.66
CA ALA A 43 -21.10 2.17 -3.02
C ALA A 43 -20.70 3.07 -1.84
N ALA A 44 -21.24 2.79 -0.65
CA ALA A 44 -20.85 3.49 0.58
C ALA A 44 -19.37 3.27 0.92
N HIS A 45 -18.87 2.04 0.83
CA HIS A 45 -17.45 1.74 1.09
C HIS A 45 -16.51 2.47 0.13
N ILE A 46 -16.82 2.48 -1.17
CA ILE A 46 -16.04 3.23 -2.17
C ILE A 46 -16.04 4.71 -1.82
N ARG A 47 -17.22 5.27 -1.49
CA ARG A 47 -17.35 6.68 -1.13
C ARG A 47 -16.53 7.04 0.11
N ASP A 48 -16.54 6.19 1.13
CA ASP A 48 -15.74 6.39 2.34
C ASP A 48 -14.23 6.35 2.02
N GLY A 49 -13.81 5.46 1.13
CA GLY A 49 -12.44 5.41 0.61
C GLY A 49 -12.03 6.69 -0.14
N GLU A 50 -12.90 7.22 -1.00
CA GLU A 50 -12.68 8.49 -1.69
C GLU A 50 -12.54 9.66 -0.72
N LEU A 51 -13.40 9.72 0.31
CA LEU A 51 -13.35 10.77 1.33
C LEU A 51 -12.07 10.68 2.17
N ALA A 52 -11.64 9.48 2.54
CA ALA A 52 -10.38 9.26 3.24
C ALA A 52 -9.17 9.67 2.39
N ALA A 53 -9.17 9.32 1.09
CA ALA A 53 -8.12 9.73 0.16
C ALA A 53 -8.09 11.26 -0.05
N ALA A 54 -9.26 11.89 -0.18
CA ALA A 54 -9.36 13.34 -0.30
C ALA A 54 -8.89 14.05 0.98
N ALA A 55 -9.21 13.51 2.16
CA ALA A 55 -8.70 14.01 3.44
C ALA A 55 -7.18 13.88 3.53
N ALA A 56 -6.59 12.75 3.14
CA ALA A 56 -5.14 12.55 3.10
C ALA A 56 -4.45 13.51 2.12
N ALA A 57 -5.07 13.80 0.97
CA ALA A 57 -4.55 14.78 0.02
C ALA A 57 -4.65 16.23 0.54
N ALA A 58 -5.69 16.54 1.32
CA ALA A 58 -5.87 17.85 1.97
C ALA A 58 -4.91 18.05 3.15
N GLU A 59 -4.54 16.99 3.85
CA GLU A 59 -3.47 16.94 4.87
C GLU A 59 -2.05 17.01 4.27
N GLY A 60 -1.88 17.64 3.11
CA GLY A 60 -0.59 17.96 2.49
C GLY A 60 0.27 18.96 3.28
N GLY A 61 0.45 18.75 4.58
CA GLY A 61 1.54 19.28 5.37
C GLY A 61 2.84 18.57 4.98
N GLU A 62 3.96 19.26 5.21
CA GLU A 62 5.35 18.83 4.93
C GLU A 62 5.50 17.30 4.97
N GLU A 63 5.89 16.67 3.87
CA GLU A 63 6.08 15.21 3.83
C GLU A 63 7.04 14.79 4.94
N THR A 64 6.49 14.20 6.02
CA THR A 64 7.24 13.67 7.14
C THR A 64 7.34 12.15 7.04
N TRP A 65 8.29 11.59 7.79
CA TRP A 65 8.44 10.14 7.89
C TRP A 65 7.35 9.47 8.75
N ASP A 66 6.45 10.24 9.37
CA ASP A 66 5.41 9.70 10.24
C ASP A 66 4.53 8.67 9.50
N GLY A 67 4.31 7.52 10.14
CA GLY A 67 3.65 6.35 9.52
C GLY A 67 4.53 5.53 8.54
N LYS A 68 5.54 6.13 7.89
CA LYS A 68 6.41 5.46 6.89
C LYS A 68 7.72 4.91 7.48
N ARG A 69 8.12 5.36 8.68
CA ARG A 69 9.39 4.98 9.36
C ARG A 69 9.58 3.47 9.50
N TRP A 70 8.54 2.75 9.91
CA TRP A 70 8.62 1.30 10.19
C TRP A 70 8.83 0.49 8.91
N THR A 71 8.07 0.80 7.86
CA THR A 71 8.17 0.12 6.56
C THR A 71 9.53 0.36 5.89
N PHE A 72 10.07 1.58 5.99
CA PHE A 72 11.39 1.88 5.45
C PHE A 72 12.52 1.23 6.26
N ALA A 73 12.43 1.23 7.59
CA ALA A 73 13.40 0.56 8.45
C ALA A 73 13.49 -0.94 8.16
N GLY A 74 12.35 -1.63 7.97
CA GLY A 74 12.34 -3.04 7.59
C GLY A 74 12.95 -3.30 6.20
N ARG A 75 12.68 -2.44 5.22
CA ARG A 75 13.34 -2.51 3.91
C ARG A 75 14.84 -2.27 3.98
N LEU A 76 15.30 -1.31 4.79
CA LEU A 76 16.71 -1.02 4.97
C LEU A 76 17.44 -2.18 5.65
N GLU A 77 16.81 -2.82 6.64
CA GLU A 77 17.34 -4.02 7.29
C GLU A 77 17.47 -5.18 6.30
N GLY A 78 16.45 -5.45 5.49
CA GLY A 78 16.49 -6.52 4.50
C GLY A 78 17.58 -6.33 3.43
N VAL A 79 17.87 -5.09 3.03
CA VAL A 79 18.87 -4.79 1.99
C VAL A 79 20.28 -4.65 2.55
N SER A 80 20.44 -4.01 3.71
CA SER A 80 21.76 -3.69 4.27
C SER A 80 22.21 -4.65 5.38
N GLY A 81 21.32 -5.49 5.90
CA GLY A 81 21.55 -6.30 7.09
C GLY A 81 21.62 -5.48 8.38
N ARG A 82 21.27 -4.19 8.35
CA ARG A 82 21.37 -3.28 9.49
C ARG A 82 20.08 -2.49 9.69
N SER A 83 19.59 -2.47 10.94
CA SER A 83 18.49 -1.59 11.35
C SER A 83 19.02 -0.19 11.68
N ALA A 84 18.49 0.85 11.03
CA ALA A 84 18.77 2.25 11.37
C ALA A 84 17.45 3.04 11.47
N ARG A 85 17.40 4.06 12.36
CA ARG A 85 16.19 4.84 12.62
C ARG A 85 16.24 6.16 11.85
N VAL A 86 15.24 6.40 11.00
CA VAL A 86 15.17 7.61 10.18
C VAL A 86 14.86 8.85 11.05
N PRO A 87 15.72 9.88 11.07
CA PRO A 87 15.46 11.15 11.75
C PRO A 87 14.28 11.90 11.14
N ASN A 88 13.57 12.70 11.96
CA ASN A 88 12.41 13.47 11.50
C ASN A 88 12.73 14.53 10.42
N GLY A 89 14.00 14.88 10.21
CA GLY A 89 14.46 15.79 9.15
C GLY A 89 15.07 15.10 7.93
N ALA A 90 15.00 13.78 7.83
CA ALA A 90 15.51 13.07 6.66
C ALA A 90 14.59 13.32 5.45
N PRO A 91 15.13 13.39 4.22
CA PRO A 91 14.32 13.48 3.00
C PRO A 91 13.36 12.30 2.93
N THR A 92 12.06 12.51 2.75
CA THR A 92 11.02 11.47 2.69
C THR A 92 11.00 10.65 1.40
N ASN A 93 11.73 11.11 0.38
CA ASN A 93 12.01 10.30 -0.79
C ASN A 93 12.93 9.13 -0.42
N ALA A 94 12.43 7.90 -0.55
CA ALA A 94 13.13 6.69 -0.13
C ALA A 94 14.49 6.49 -0.84
N TRP A 95 14.64 6.93 -2.09
CA TRP A 95 15.89 6.81 -2.84
C TRP A 95 16.94 7.81 -2.31
N THR A 96 16.50 9.05 -2.07
CA THR A 96 17.34 10.09 -1.45
C THR A 96 17.74 9.74 -0.02
N ALA A 97 16.86 9.09 0.73
CA ALA A 97 17.13 8.61 2.08
C ALA A 97 18.11 7.43 2.08
N ALA A 98 17.92 6.46 1.18
CA ALA A 98 18.83 5.32 1.04
C ALA A 98 20.26 5.77 0.69
N SER A 99 20.42 6.78 -0.18
CA SER A 99 21.74 7.35 -0.48
C SER A 99 22.42 8.00 0.74
N ARG A 100 21.67 8.34 1.79
CA ARG A 100 22.19 8.92 3.05
C ARG A 100 22.13 7.94 4.22
N ALA A 101 21.91 6.64 3.96
CA ALA A 101 21.76 5.64 5.02
C ALA A 101 22.98 5.55 5.95
N ASP A 102 24.18 5.91 5.48
CA ASP A 102 25.40 6.03 6.29
C ASP A 102 25.30 7.08 7.43
N ARG A 103 24.36 8.03 7.32
CA ARG A 103 24.14 9.10 8.32
C ARG A 103 23.05 8.76 9.34
N PHE A 104 22.42 7.59 9.24
CA PHE A 104 21.36 7.11 10.15
C PHE A 104 21.88 6.10 11.18
#